data_AF-A0AAD7B3J9-F1
#
_entry.id   AF-A0AAD7B3J9-F1
#
_cell.length_a   1.000
_cell.length_b   1.000
_cell.length_c   1.000
_cell.angle_alpha   90.00
_cell.angle_beta   90.00
_cell.angle_gamma   90.00
#
_symmetry.space_group_name_H-M   'P 1'
#
loop_
_entity.id
_entity.type
_entity.pdbx_description
1 polymer ?
#
loop_
_entity_poly.entity_id
_entity_poly.type
_entity_poly.pdbx_seq_one_letter_code
_entity_poly.pdbx_strand_id
1 'polypeptide(L)'
;YWSLDPTGTEGLTPEEAKQMGFPNFELDIKIRGFYWADDLYAGMWEFYTSKGYDPETLDVARDLGYPLCEISCEKEELHAYCKFRFTNADVS
;
A
#
# COMPACT_ATOMS: atom_id res chain seq x y z
N TYR A 1 7.04 7.55 10.15
CA TYR A 1 8.18 6.92 10.85
C TYR A 1 9.17 8.02 11.15
N TRP A 2 9.60 8.15 12.41
CA TRP A 2 10.64 9.11 12.79
C TRP A 2 11.95 8.34 12.91
N SER A 3 12.93 8.72 12.09
CA SER A 3 14.27 8.17 12.14
C SER A 3 15.25 9.34 12.21
N LEU A 4 16.27 9.20 13.05
CA LEU A 4 17.40 10.13 13.13
C LEU A 4 18.54 9.72 12.17
N ASP A 5 18.41 8.56 11.54
CA ASP A 5 19.29 8.12 10.47
C ASP A 5 18.88 8.87 9.19
N PRO A 6 19.82 9.59 8.54
CA PRO A 6 19.55 10.33 7.30
C PRO A 6 19.08 9.43 6.14
N THR A 7 19.26 8.12 6.23
CA THR A 7 18.77 7.14 5.25
C THR A 7 17.39 6.56 5.62
N GLY A 8 16.91 6.79 6.85
CA GLY A 8 15.61 6.30 7.33
C GLY A 8 15.53 4.79 7.50
N THR A 9 16.67 4.10 7.55
CA THR A 9 16.78 2.63 7.52
C THR A 9 16.66 2.04 8.93
N GLU A 10 17.15 2.75 9.94
CA GLU A 10 16.98 2.37 11.34
C GLU A 10 16.00 3.30 12.06
N GLY A 11 15.00 2.70 12.69
CA GLY A 11 13.98 3.40 13.47
C GLY A 11 14.33 3.46 14.92
N LEU A 12 13.79 4.47 15.58
CA LEU A 12 13.80 4.50 17.03
C LEU A 12 13.00 3.32 17.57
N THR A 13 13.56 2.65 18.57
CA THR A 13 12.79 1.72 19.40
C THR A 13 11.70 2.49 20.17
N PRO A 14 10.62 1.82 20.61
CA PRO A 14 9.56 2.47 21.40
C PRO A 14 10.10 3.16 22.66
N GLU A 15 11.06 2.55 23.35
CA GLU A 15 11.75 3.12 24.51
C GLU A 15 12.50 4.42 24.18
N GLU A 16 13.28 4.44 23.09
CA GLU A 16 14.03 5.62 22.67
C GLU A 16 13.11 6.76 22.26
N ALA A 17 12.06 6.47 21.49
CA ALA A 17 11.05 7.44 21.10
C ALA A 17 10.39 8.08 22.33
N LYS A 18 10.04 7.26 23.33
CA LYS A 18 9.43 7.73 24.60
C LYS A 18 10.40 8.60 25.41
N GLN A 19 11.67 8.22 25.51
CA GLN A 19 12.69 9.02 26.21
C GLN A 19 12.90 10.40 25.56
N MET A 20 12.76 10.47 24.24
CA MET A 20 12.87 11.72 23.48
C MET A 20 11.57 12.54 23.44
N GLY A 21 10.51 12.08 24.12
CA GLY A 21 9.23 12.77 24.16
C GLY A 21 8.43 12.67 22.86
N PHE A 22 8.78 11.74 21.96
CA PHE A 22 7.98 11.51 20.76
C PHE A 22 6.69 10.78 21.12
N PRO A 23 5.54 11.21 20.59
CA PRO A 23 4.30 10.46 20.67
C PRO A 23 4.47 9.10 19.99
N ASN A 24 4.11 8.03 20.71
CA ASN A 24 4.06 6.69 20.14
C ASN A 24 2.81 6.58 19.27
N PHE A 25 2.99 6.48 17.96
CA PHE A 25 1.90 6.27 17.02
C PHE A 25 1.92 4.82 16.55
N GLU A 26 0.89 4.07 16.93
CA GLU A 26 0.63 2.75 16.37
C GLU A 26 -0.26 2.94 15.12
N LEU A 27 0.21 2.47 13.97
CA LEU A 27 -0.54 2.54 12.73
C LEU A 27 -1.58 1.42 12.72
N ASP A 28 -2.82 1.72 13.09
CA ASP A 28 -3.95 0.81 12.99
C ASP A 28 -4.55 0.89 11.57
N ILE A 29 -4.11 -0.01 10.67
CA ILE A 29 -4.69 -0.13 9.32
C ILE A 29 -5.86 -1.11 9.37
N LYS A 30 -7.10 -0.57 9.43
CA LYS A 30 -8.30 -1.37 9.22
C LYS A 30 -8.60 -1.48 7.72
N ILE A 31 -8.18 -2.59 7.12
CA ILE A 31 -8.60 -2.93 5.76
C ILE A 31 -10.06 -3.39 5.82
N ARG A 32 -10.98 -2.47 5.52
CA ARG A 32 -12.36 -2.85 5.20
C ARG A 32 -12.34 -3.33 3.75
N GLY A 33 -12.55 -4.62 3.54
CA GLY A 33 -12.73 -5.19 2.21
C GLY A 33 -13.97 -4.61 1.56
N PHE A 34 -13.80 -3.52 0.81
CA PHE A 34 -14.83 -3.03 -0.10
C PHE A 34 -14.75 -3.90 -1.35
N TYR A 35 -15.69 -4.83 -1.46
CA TYR A 35 -15.90 -5.55 -2.71
C TYR A 35 -16.48 -4.57 -3.71
N TRP A 36 -15.81 -4.40 -4.84
CA TRP A 36 -16.36 -3.71 -5.99
C TRP A 36 -17.32 -4.70 -6.67
N ALA A 37 -18.50 -4.22 -7.08
CA ALA A 37 -19.39 -5.05 -7.89
C ALA A 37 -18.69 -5.39 -9.21
N ASP A 38 -18.90 -6.60 -9.72
CA ASP A 38 -18.26 -7.08 -10.96
C ASP A 38 -18.49 -6.13 -12.13
N ASP A 39 -19.71 -5.58 -12.24
CA ASP A 39 -20.07 -4.60 -13.28
C ASP A 39 -19.24 -3.32 -13.20
N LEU A 40 -18.89 -2.89 -11.99
CA LEU A 40 -18.08 -1.68 -11.79
C LEU A 40 -16.61 -1.94 -12.16
N TYR A 41 -16.10 -3.13 -11.85
CA TYR A 41 -14.78 -3.55 -12.29
C TYR A 41 -14.72 -3.65 -13.83
N ALA A 42 -15.71 -4.27 -14.46
CA ALA A 42 -15.82 -4.36 -15.91
C ALA A 42 -15.90 -2.96 -16.57
N GLY A 43 -16.70 -2.05 -16.01
CA GLY A 43 -16.79 -0.68 -16.51
C GLY A 43 -15.47 0.09 -16.41
N MET A 44 -14.73 -0.07 -15.30
CA MET A 44 -13.38 0.52 -15.17
C MET A 44 -12.40 -0.08 -16.18
N TRP A 45 -12.46 -1.40 -16.38
CA TRP A 45 -11.64 -2.13 -17.34
C TRP A 45 -11.82 -1.58 -18.76
N GLU A 46 -13.08 -1.49 -19.22
CA GLU A 46 -13.42 -0.94 -20.54
C GLU A 46 -13.01 0.52 -20.67
N PHE A 47 -13.25 1.33 -19.63
CA PHE A 47 -12.88 2.74 -19.63
C PHE A 47 -11.37 2.94 -19.83
N TYR A 48 -10.52 2.27 -19.05
CA TYR A 48 -9.06 2.43 -19.18
C TYR A 48 -8.52 1.83 -20.49
N THR A 49 -9.09 0.71 -20.94
CA THR A 49 -8.78 0.14 -22.26
C THR A 49 -9.10 1.14 -23.38
N SER A 50 -10.24 1.84 -23.30
CA SER A 50 -10.61 2.88 -24.29
C SER A 50 -9.68 4.09 -24.31
N LYS A 51 -8.94 4.31 -23.23
CA LYS A 51 -7.91 5.36 -23.10
C LYS A 51 -6.52 4.90 -23.56
N GLY A 52 -6.39 3.64 -23.98
CA GLY A 52 -5.13 3.06 -24.46
C GLY A 52 -4.26 2.46 -23.35
N TYR A 53 -4.77 2.34 -22.12
CA TYR A 53 -4.07 1.66 -21.06
C TYR A 53 -4.30 0.15 -21.13
N ASP A 54 -3.28 -0.62 -20.75
CA ASP A 54 -3.41 -2.04 -20.50
C ASP A 54 -3.86 -2.26 -19.04
N PRO A 55 -5.10 -2.75 -18.81
CA PRO A 55 -5.62 -2.99 -17.46
C PRO A 55 -4.90 -4.10 -16.68
N GLU A 56 -4.06 -4.91 -17.33
CA GLU A 56 -3.18 -5.87 -16.65
C GLU A 56 -1.92 -5.21 -16.06
N THR A 57 -1.69 -3.93 -16.37
CA THR A 57 -0.53 -3.16 -15.90
C THR A 57 -0.90 -2.17 -14.80
N LEU A 58 0.12 -1.68 -14.09
CA LEU A 58 -0.03 -0.65 -13.07
C LEU A 58 0.09 0.77 -13.63
N ASP A 59 0.12 0.95 -14.95
CA ASP A 59 0.45 2.22 -15.59
C ASP A 59 -0.60 3.30 -15.31
N VAL A 60 -1.88 2.93 -15.30
CA VAL A 60 -2.98 3.83 -14.88
C VAL A 60 -2.75 4.35 -13.47
N ALA A 61 -2.39 3.45 -12.54
CA ALA A 61 -2.17 3.83 -11.15
C ALA A 61 -0.95 4.75 -11.03
N ARG A 62 0.09 4.51 -11.82
CA ARG A 62 1.29 5.36 -11.86
C ARG A 62 1.00 6.76 -12.38
N ASP A 63 0.33 6.85 -13.53
CA ASP A 63 0.00 8.12 -14.17
C ASP A 63 -0.95 8.98 -13.32
N LEU A 64 -1.81 8.34 -12.53
CA LEU A 64 -2.70 9.02 -11.58
C LEU A 64 -2.05 9.32 -10.23
N GLY A 65 -0.80 8.90 -10.00
CA GLY A 65 -0.10 9.06 -8.73
C GLY A 65 -0.72 8.27 -7.58
N TYR A 66 -1.42 7.17 -7.88
CA TYR A 66 -2.02 6.30 -6.88
C TYR A 66 -0.97 5.38 -6.24
N PRO A 67 -1.12 5.07 -4.94
CA PRO A 67 -0.24 4.13 -4.26
C PRO A 67 -0.39 2.73 -4.87
N LEU A 68 0.73 2.08 -5.14
CA LEU A 68 0.78 0.71 -5.62
C LEU A 68 0.75 -0.23 -4.41
N CYS A 69 -0.10 -1.25 -4.48
CA CYS A 69 -0.25 -2.23 -3.41
C CYS A 69 0.25 -3.60 -3.90
N GLU A 70 1.36 -4.06 -3.35
CA GLU A 70 1.82 -5.43 -3.53
C GLU A 70 1.29 -6.28 -2.38
N ILE A 71 0.60 -7.37 -2.73
CA ILE A 71 0.02 -8.29 -1.77
C ILE A 71 0.81 -9.59 -1.86
N SER A 72 1.53 -9.94 -0.79
CA SER A 72 2.13 -11.27 -0.64
C SER A 72 1.39 -12.05 0.42
N CYS A 73 0.68 -13.10 0.01
CA CYS A 73 -0.05 -13.97 0.91
C CYS A 73 0.73 -15.28 1.10
N GLU A 74 1.18 -15.51 2.33
CA GLU A 74 1.78 -16.78 2.74
C GLU A 74 0.65 -17.67 3.30
N LYS A 75 0.51 -18.88 2.76
CA LYS A 75 -0.41 -19.89 3.30
C LYS A 75 0.33 -20.71 4.35
N GLU A 76 0.12 -20.42 5.63
CA GLU A 76 0.34 -21.42 6.67
C GLU A 76 -0.98 -22.17 6.91
N GLU A 77 -0.89 -23.45 7.24
CA GLU A 77 -1.96 -24.47 7.21
C GLU A 77 -3.26 -24.12 7.96
N LEU A 78 -3.28 -23.03 8.75
CA LEU A 78 -4.46 -22.59 9.50
C LEU A 78 -4.79 -21.09 9.36
N HIS A 79 -3.89 -20.22 8.90
CA HIS A 79 -4.14 -18.78 8.73
C HIS A 79 -3.46 -18.26 7.45
N ALA A 80 -4.23 -17.55 6.61
CA ALA A 80 -3.65 -16.76 5.52
C ALA A 80 -3.18 -15.42 6.08
N TYR A 81 -1.86 -15.21 6.10
CA TYR A 81 -1.29 -13.91 6.41
C TYR A 81 -0.92 -13.23 5.10
N CYS A 82 -1.56 -12.10 4.81
CA CYS A 82 -1.21 -11.26 3.67
C CYS A 82 -0.43 -10.05 4.17
N LYS A 83 0.80 -9.90 3.68
CA LYS A 83 1.59 -8.67 3.83
C LYS A 83 1.18 -7.74 2.70
N PHE A 84 0.81 -6.52 3.07
CA PHE A 84 0.53 -5.44 2.13
C PHE A 84 1.72 -4.50 2.14
N ARG A 85 2.36 -4.32 0.99
CA ARG A 85 3.40 -3.32 0.80
C ARG A 85 2.84 -2.24 -0.09
N PHE A 86 2.75 -1.03 0.46
CA PHE A 86 2.39 0.15 -0.31
C PHE A 86 3.65 0.88 -0.73
N THR A 87 3.78 1.15 -2.03
CA THR A 87 4.82 2.02 -2.58
C THR A 87 4.15 3.21 -3.25
N ASN A 88 4.77 4.38 -3.15
CA ASN A 88 4.35 5.50 -3.98
C ASN A 88 4.66 5.13 -5.42
N ALA A 89 3.74 5.38 -6.35
CA ALA A 89 4.10 5.39 -7.74
C ALA A 89 5.15 6.50 -7.95
N ASP A 90 6.30 6.14 -8.51
CA ASP A 90 7.28 7.12 -8.95
C ASP A 90 6.63 7.98 -10.04
N VAL A 91 6.30 9.23 -9.69
CA VAL A 91 5.83 10.21 -10.66
C VAL A 91 7.05 10.67 -11.46
N SER A 92 7.23 10.11 -12.65
CA SER A 92 8.28 10.50 -13.60
C SER A 92 8.01 11.86 -14.24
#